data_AF-Q47KF0-F1
#
_entry.id   AF-Q47KF0-F1
#
_cell.length_a   1.000
_cell.length_b   1.000
_cell.length_c   1.000
_cell.angle_alpha   90.00
_cell.angle_beta   90.00
_cell.angle_gamma   90.00
#
_symmetry.space_group_name_H-M   'P 1'
#
loop_
_entity.id
_entity.type
_entity.pdbx_description
1 polymer ?
#
loop_
_entity_poly.entity_id
_entity_poly.type
_entity_poly.pdbx_seq_one_letter_code
_entity_poly.pdbx_strand_id
1 'polypeptide(L)'
;MINVDVRTLHDIAALPDPLDQARAASNAMATLQGQSIELSRIRCQAIVEAQQVGMRQEEIARQLGVTPGRISQMKKAGMEKDAHRPPVAGLPGPSRGFWWSVPCLHRRGCVVLKTCA
;
A
#
# COMPACT_ATOMS: atom_id res chain seq x y z
N MET A 1 8.88 1.30 -20.35
CA MET A 1 8.51 1.36 -18.92
C MET A 1 7.88 2.72 -18.68
N ILE A 2 6.58 2.78 -18.37
CA ILE A 2 5.86 4.05 -18.20
C ILE A 2 6.17 4.58 -16.80
N ASN A 3 7.09 5.54 -16.70
CA ASN A 3 7.27 6.35 -15.50
C ASN A 3 6.11 7.35 -15.46
N VAL A 4 5.26 7.30 -14.42
CA VAL A 4 4.32 8.40 -14.19
C VAL A 4 5.17 9.57 -13.70
N ASP A 5 5.52 10.46 -14.61
CA ASP A 5 6.38 11.60 -14.32
C ASP A 5 5.58 12.73 -13.65
N VAL A 6 6.29 13.64 -12.98
CA VAL A 6 5.69 14.87 -12.41
C VAL A 6 4.92 15.65 -13.48
N ARG A 7 5.38 15.62 -14.74
CA ARG A 7 4.66 16.18 -15.89
C ARG A 7 3.28 15.57 -16.10
N THR A 8 3.15 14.24 -16.01
CA THR A 8 1.86 13.55 -16.14
C THR A 8 0.89 13.92 -15.03
N LEU A 9 1.37 14.15 -13.81
CA LEU A 9 0.52 14.61 -12.70
C LEU A 9 0.01 16.04 -12.94
N HIS A 10 0.85 16.93 -13.46
CA HIS A 10 0.44 18.28 -13.85
C HIS A 10 -0.60 18.26 -14.98
N ASP A 11 -0.43 17.40 -15.98
CA ASP A 11 -1.36 17.27 -17.10
C ASP A 11 -2.74 16.80 -16.63
N ILE A 12 -2.79 15.81 -15.72
CA ILE A 12 -4.03 15.34 -15.11
C ILE A 12 -4.70 16.48 -14.31
N ALA A 13 -3.90 17.26 -13.56
CA ALA A 13 -4.42 18.36 -12.76
C ALA A 13 -4.97 19.52 -13.60
N ALA A 14 -4.55 19.64 -14.86
CA ALA A 14 -4.98 20.69 -15.79
C ALA A 14 -6.22 20.31 -16.63
N LEU A 15 -6.77 19.10 -16.47
CA LEU A 15 -7.97 18.68 -17.20
C LEU A 15 -9.17 19.59 -16.85
N PRO A 16 -9.94 20.08 -17.84
CA PRO A 16 -10.99 21.05 -17.62
C PRO A 16 -12.25 20.44 -16.98
N ASP A 17 -12.54 19.17 -17.28
CA ASP A 17 -13.66 18.46 -16.70
C ASP A 17 -13.25 17.72 -15.41
N PRO A 18 -13.92 17.98 -14.28
CA PRO A 18 -13.57 17.34 -13.00
C PRO A 18 -13.77 15.82 -12.99
N LEU A 19 -14.68 15.27 -13.80
CA LEU A 19 -14.87 13.82 -13.85
C LEU A 19 -13.75 13.13 -14.63
N ASP A 20 -13.32 13.73 -15.75
CA ASP A 20 -12.14 13.28 -16.49
C ASP A 20 -10.87 13.38 -15.64
N GLN A 21 -10.71 14.47 -14.88
CA GLN A 21 -9.63 14.62 -13.92
C GLN A 21 -9.62 13.49 -12.87
N ALA A 22 -10.76 13.24 -12.23
CA ALA A 22 -10.88 12.19 -11.21
C ALA A 22 -10.61 10.80 -11.77
N ARG A 23 -11.10 10.51 -12.99
CA ARG A 23 -10.86 9.23 -13.66
C ARG A 23 -9.39 9.04 -14.00
N ALA A 24 -8.75 10.07 -14.57
CA ALA A 24 -7.34 10.02 -14.92
C ALA A 24 -6.45 9.87 -13.67
N ALA A 25 -6.74 10.61 -12.59
CA ALA A 25 -6.06 10.46 -11.31
C ALA A 25 -6.21 9.05 -10.73
N SER A 26 -7.42 8.48 -10.76
CA SER A 26 -7.67 7.12 -10.26
C SER A 26 -6.86 6.07 -11.01
N ASN A 27 -6.78 6.18 -12.35
CA ASN A 27 -5.99 5.28 -13.18
C ASN A 27 -4.48 5.42 -12.90
N ALA A 28 -4.01 6.64 -12.71
CA ALA A 28 -2.62 6.91 -12.32
C ALA A 28 -2.30 6.30 -10.94
N MET A 29 -3.18 6.46 -9.95
CA MET A 29 -3.03 5.86 -8.63
C MET A 29 -2.98 4.34 -8.69
N ALA A 30 -3.86 3.70 -9.46
CA ALA A 30 -3.85 2.24 -9.63
C ALA A 30 -2.53 1.75 -10.24
N THR A 31 -2.00 2.47 -11.23
CA THR A 31 -0.71 2.18 -11.84
C THR A 31 0.44 2.32 -10.83
N LEU A 32 0.48 3.44 -10.11
CA LEU A 32 1.48 3.71 -9.07
C LEU A 32 1.42 2.68 -7.93
N GLN A 33 0.23 2.22 -7.55
CA GLN A 33 0.06 1.18 -6.55
C GLN A 33 0.67 -0.15 -7.02
N GLY A 34 0.41 -0.55 -8.28
CA GLY A 34 1.06 -1.72 -8.88
C GLY A 34 2.58 -1.60 -8.90
N GLN A 35 3.10 -0.46 -9.36
CA GLN A 35 4.54 -0.20 -9.39
C GLN A 35 5.16 -0.22 -7.98
N SER A 36 4.50 0.36 -6.99
CA SER A 36 4.94 0.35 -5.59
C SER A 36 5.04 -1.07 -5.03
N ILE A 37 4.12 -1.96 -5.40
CA ILE A 37 4.17 -3.38 -5.02
C ILE A 37 5.41 -4.05 -5.61
N GLU A 38 5.67 -3.87 -6.91
CA GLU A 38 6.83 -4.48 -7.58
C GLU A 38 8.15 -3.93 -7.02
N LEU A 39 8.26 -2.62 -6.85
CA LEU A 39 9.42 -1.99 -6.24
C LEU A 39 9.67 -2.48 -4.81
N SER A 40 8.59 -2.75 -4.05
CA SER A 40 8.71 -3.33 -2.72
C SER A 40 9.32 -4.74 -2.78
N ARG A 41 8.94 -5.58 -3.76
CA ARG A 41 9.55 -6.91 -3.95
C ARG A 41 11.03 -6.80 -4.31
N ILE A 42 11.36 -5.95 -5.29
CA ILE A 42 12.74 -5.70 -5.71
C ILE A 42 13.60 -5.25 -4.53
N ARG A 43 13.08 -4.32 -3.71
CA ARG A 43 13.78 -3.85 -2.50
C ARG A 43 14.03 -4.97 -1.50
N CYS A 44 13.05 -5.83 -1.24
CA CYS A 44 13.22 -6.94 -0.30
C CYS A 44 14.28 -7.93 -0.81
N GLN A 45 14.25 -8.25 -2.10
CA GLN A 45 15.22 -9.12 -2.73
C GLN A 45 16.65 -8.55 -2.65
N ALA A 46 16.84 -7.27 -2.98
CA ALA A 46 18.12 -6.60 -2.87
C ALA A 46 18.68 -6.61 -1.42
N ILE A 47 17.82 -6.49 -0.41
CA ILE A 47 18.22 -6.62 1.00
C ILE A 47 18.71 -8.04 1.31
N VAL A 48 18.04 -9.07 0.79
CA VAL A 48 18.45 -10.47 0.98
C VAL A 48 19.79 -10.73 0.30
N GLU A 49 19.97 -10.26 -0.93
CA GLU A 49 21.23 -10.37 -1.67
C GLU A 49 22.39 -9.65 -0.97
N ALA A 50 22.16 -8.44 -0.45
CA ALA A 50 23.15 -7.73 0.34
C ALA A 50 23.62 -8.54 1.57
N GLN A 51 22.72 -9.27 2.21
CA GLN A 51 23.08 -10.16 3.32
C GLN A 51 23.82 -11.42 2.86
N GLN A 52 23.45 -11.97 1.70
CA GLN A 52 24.13 -13.13 1.12
C GLN A 52 25.59 -12.83 0.77
N VAL A 53 25.90 -11.60 0.36
CA VAL A 53 27.29 -11.14 0.15
C VAL A 53 28.00 -10.72 1.45
N GLY A 54 27.40 -10.99 2.61
CA GLY A 54 28.01 -10.80 3.93
C GLY A 54 27.77 -9.45 4.59
N MET A 55 26.94 -8.57 4.00
CA MET A 55 26.65 -7.28 4.60
C MET A 55 25.78 -7.45 5.85
N ARG A 56 26.21 -6.86 6.98
CA ARG A 56 25.47 -6.89 8.24
C ARG A 56 24.20 -6.04 8.13
N GLN A 57 23.16 -6.45 8.84
CA GLN A 57 21.87 -5.76 8.84
C GLN A 57 21.95 -4.28 9.28
N GLU A 58 22.84 -3.97 10.23
CA GLU A 58 23.10 -2.61 10.71
C GLU A 58 23.72 -1.72 9.62
N GLU A 59 24.62 -2.30 8.83
CA GLU A 59 25.28 -1.62 7.71
C GLU A 59 24.28 -1.30 6.60
N ILE A 60 23.45 -2.29 6.23
CA ILE A 60 22.36 -2.11 5.25
C ILE A 60 21.39 -1.01 5.74
N ALA A 61 21.00 -1.06 7.02
CA ALA A 61 20.08 -0.09 7.61
C ALA A 61 20.64 1.33 7.53
N ARG A 62 21.93 1.51 7.87
CA ARG A 62 22.63 2.79 7.76
C ARG A 62 22.66 3.32 6.33
N GLN A 63 23.01 2.48 5.35
CA GLN A 63 23.08 2.89 3.94
C GLN A 63 21.71 3.25 3.35
N LEU A 64 20.65 2.56 3.78
CA LEU A 64 19.28 2.83 3.32
C LEU A 64 18.56 3.93 4.12
N GLY A 65 19.18 4.47 5.18
CA GLY A 65 18.56 5.50 6.02
C GLY A 65 17.35 5.01 6.83
N VAL A 66 17.33 3.74 7.21
CA VAL A 66 16.24 3.11 7.98
C VAL A 66 16.78 2.42 9.23
N THR A 67 15.89 1.99 10.13
CA THR A 67 16.29 1.23 11.32
C THR A 67 16.56 -0.25 11.00
N PRO A 68 17.44 -0.93 11.75
CA PRO A 68 17.64 -2.38 11.59
C PRO A 68 16.33 -3.19 11.75
N GLY A 69 15.46 -2.77 12.68
CA GLY A 69 14.14 -3.37 12.86
C GLY A 69 13.27 -3.28 11.60
N ARG A 70 13.34 -2.15 10.87
CA ARG A 70 12.63 -1.99 9.60
C ARG A 70 13.15 -2.93 8.51
N ILE A 71 14.47 -3.17 8.45
CA ILE A 71 15.06 -4.16 7.54
C ILE A 71 14.54 -5.57 7.84
N SER A 72 14.44 -5.95 9.12
CA SER A 72 13.88 -7.25 9.53
C SER A 72 12.42 -7.41 9.07
N GLN A 73 11.61 -6.37 9.22
CA GLN A 73 10.23 -6.35 8.75
C GLN A 73 10.12 -6.44 7.22
N MET A 74 10.97 -5.72 6.48
CA MET A 74 10.98 -5.76 5.01
C MET A 74 11.27 -7.18 4.50
N LYS A 75 12.26 -7.87 5.09
CA LYS A 75 12.53 -9.27 4.76
C LYS A 75 11.32 -10.17 5.01
N LYS A 76 10.72 -10.09 6.21
CA LYS A 76 9.55 -10.90 6.56
C LYS A 76 8.37 -10.64 5.61
N ALA A 77 8.07 -9.37 5.33
CA ALA A 77 6.97 -8.99 4.46
C ALA A 77 7.17 -9.43 3.00
N GLY A 78 8.42 -9.51 2.52
CA GLY A 78 8.75 -10.11 1.23
C GLY A 78 8.41 -11.60 1.21
N MET A 79 8.87 -12.35 2.21
CA MET A 79 8.65 -13.80 2.33
C MET A 79 7.17 -14.17 2.55
N GLU A 80 6.43 -13.37 3.31
CA GLU A 80 5.00 -13.62 3.59
C GLU A 80 4.11 -13.42 2.36
N LYS A 81 4.45 -12.47 1.48
CA LYS A 81 3.73 -12.26 0.22
C LYS A 81 3.88 -13.42 -0.76
N ASP A 82 5.02 -14.12 -0.73
CA ASP A 82 5.23 -15.33 -1.53
C ASP A 82 4.55 -16.56 -0.90
N ALA A 83 4.45 -16.58 0.44
CA ALA A 83 3.78 -17.65 1.18
C ALA A 83 2.25 -17.59 1.10
N HIS A 84 1.66 -16.39 1.10
CA HIS A 84 0.21 -16.19 0.96
C HIS A 84 -0.22 -16.18 -0.52
N ARG A 85 0.06 -17.28 -1.24
CA ARG A 85 -0.76 -17.66 -2.39
C ARG A 85 -2.10 -18.12 -1.80
N PRO A 86 -3.24 -17.44 -2.05
CA PRO A 86 -4.51 -17.96 -1.59
C PRO A 86 -4.71 -19.36 -2.21
N PRO A 87 -5.20 -20.37 -1.45
CA PRO A 87 -5.65 -21.59 -2.08
C PRO A 87 -6.66 -21.18 -3.14
N VAL A 88 -6.48 -21.67 -4.37
CA VAL A 88 -7.42 -21.50 -5.48
C VAL A 88 -8.83 -21.73 -4.94
N ALA A 89 -9.55 -20.63 -4.74
CA ALA A 89 -10.91 -20.66 -4.24
C ALA A 89 -11.75 -21.26 -5.36
N GLY A 90 -12.14 -22.52 -5.18
CA GLY A 90 -13.28 -23.07 -5.88
C GLY A 90 -14.46 -22.12 -5.70
N LEU A 91 -15.15 -21.88 -6.82
CA LEU A 91 -16.40 -21.15 -7.06
C LEU A 91 -17.14 -20.58 -5.82
N PRO A 92 -17.61 -19.32 -5.88
CA PRO A 92 -18.37 -18.72 -4.80
C PRO A 92 -19.72 -19.43 -4.61
N GLY A 93 -19.94 -20.01 -3.42
CA GLY A 93 -21.27 -20.35 -2.94
C GLY A 93 -22.09 -19.08 -2.66
N PRO A 94 -23.44 -19.15 -2.71
CA PRO A 94 -24.29 -17.98 -2.60
C PRO A 94 -24.14 -17.29 -1.23
N SER A 95 -23.86 -15.99 -1.35
CA SER A 95 -23.70 -14.97 -0.33
C SER A 95 -24.78 -15.00 0.76
N ARG A 96 -24.34 -15.19 2.01
CA ARG A 96 -25.06 -14.70 3.20
C ARG A 96 -24.38 -13.43 3.69
N GLY A 97 -25.20 -12.41 3.91
CA GLY A 97 -24.84 -11.00 3.94
C GLY A 97 -23.75 -10.61 4.93
N PHE A 98 -22.79 -9.83 4.43
CA PHE A 98 -21.94 -8.98 5.25
C PHE A 98 -22.45 -7.55 5.10
N TRP A 99 -23.20 -7.10 6.11
CA TRP A 99 -23.63 -5.72 6.28
C TRP A 99 -22.42 -4.90 6.71
N TRP A 100 -21.86 -4.10 5.80
CA TRP A 100 -20.94 -3.05 6.18
C TRP A 100 -21.79 -1.88 6.68
N SER A 101 -21.92 -1.75 8.00
CA SER A 101 -22.50 -0.57 8.62
C SER A 101 -21.65 0.64 8.27
N VAL A 102 -22.17 1.50 7.41
CA VAL A 102 -21.68 2.87 7.19
C VAL A 102 -22.07 3.70 8.42
N PRO A 103 -21.15 4.31 9.18
CA PRO A 103 -21.54 5.29 10.17
C PRO A 103 -21.94 6.58 9.44
N CYS A 104 -23.23 6.85 9.46
CA CYS A 104 -23.84 8.07 8.95
C CYS A 104 -23.16 9.31 9.52
N LEU A 105 -22.81 10.22 8.61
CA LEU A 105 -22.50 11.63 8.87
C LEU A 105 -23.67 12.27 9.63
N HIS A 106 -23.57 12.45 10.95
CA HIS A 106 -24.49 13.30 11.70
C HIS A 106 -23.78 14.49 12.32
N ARG A 107 -24.09 15.64 11.73
CA ARG A 107 -23.67 16.98 12.08
C ARG A 107 -24.62 17.52 13.15
N ARG A 108 -24.08 17.83 14.34
CA ARG A 108 -24.57 18.71 15.43
C ARG A 108 -24.78 17.98 16.76
N GLY A 109 -24.09 18.47 17.80
CA GLY A 109 -24.47 18.25 19.20
C GLY A 109 -23.34 17.79 20.10
N CYS A 110 -22.40 18.69 20.43
CA CYS A 110 -21.65 18.60 21.68
C CYS A 110 -22.64 18.58 22.86
N VAL A 111 -22.70 17.48 23.62
CA VAL A 111 -22.89 17.53 25.08
C VAL A 111 -22.07 16.39 25.70
N VAL A 112 -21.12 16.79 26.52
CA VAL A 112 -20.33 15.98 27.45
C VAL A 112 -21.25 15.39 28.53
N LEU A 113 -21.16 14.08 28.78
CA LEU A 113 -21.53 13.36 30.03
C LEU A 113 -20.91 11.95 29.87
N LYS A 114 -19.73 11.61 30.42
CA LYS A 114 -19.34 11.40 31.82
C LYS A 114 -20.33 10.51 32.58
N THR A 115 -20.10 9.18 32.55
CA THR A 115 -19.84 8.33 33.74
C THR A 115 -19.61 6.87 33.35
N CYS A 116 -18.62 6.27 34.00
CA CYS A 116 -18.34 4.83 34.03
C CYS A 116 -19.45 4.04 34.71
N ALA A 117 -19.67 2.81 34.25
CA ALA A 117 -19.95 1.62 35.06
C ALA A 117 -19.51 0.39 34.26
#